data_AF-A0A133KEZ1-F1
#
_entry.id   AF-A0A133KEZ1-F1
#
_cell.length_a   1.000
_cell.length_b   1.000
_cell.length_c   1.000
_cell.angle_alpha   90.00
_cell.angle_beta   90.00
_cell.angle_gamma   90.00
#
_symmetry.space_group_name_H-M   'P 1'
#
loop_
_entity.id
_entity.type
_entity.pdbx_description
1 polymer ?
#
loop_
_entity_poly.entity_id
_entity_poly.type
_entity_poly.pdbx_seq_one_letter_code
_entity_poly.pdbx_strand_id
1 'polypeptide(L)'
;MFIVDKDFEGFTFSEPYDKLGIRSSVTAELHFNNVKVPKENLLGEEGKGFKYAMMILDGGRIGIASQALGIAQGAYESAKDYGLNREQFGQAIARMQHNAFILADMATELKAARLLIYDAARKKDKHEPYGKDAAMAKLFASDMAEKLTSKALQLYGGSGFIKGVDVERYYRDSKITQIYEGTNEIMRLVISSYILPREEKKEVKKETVKKNKSQVGERKLQIFKGDEKEAAKKLVEALKAQGFIFDKKDIDLEGDIDTAQSAVGAGMGIGEEQNLELIKELAKETGSVLVSSRPAAQVRGYVPSDRFIGLSGKKFKGKLYIAVGISGAMQHLRGITDVGTIVAINNDESANIFNNCDFGIVGDFHKVVPALIEEIKNA
;
A
#
# COMPACT_ATOMS: atom_id res chain seq x y z
N MET A 1 2.96 19.86 13.54
CA MET A 1 2.96 19.56 12.10
C MET A 1 4.14 20.32 11.52
N PHE A 2 4.87 19.76 10.56
CA PHE A 2 6.10 20.37 10.08
C PHE A 2 5.97 20.74 8.60
N ILE A 3 6.54 21.87 8.22
CA ILE A 3 6.80 22.23 6.84
C ILE A 3 8.17 21.64 6.48
N VAL A 4 8.23 20.79 5.46
CA VAL A 4 9.49 20.17 5.00
C VAL A 4 9.69 20.53 3.55
N ASP A 5 10.84 21.12 3.24
CA ASP A 5 11.22 21.42 1.86
C ASP A 5 11.72 20.15 1.16
N LYS A 6 11.43 20.01 -0.13
CA LYS A 6 11.88 18.87 -0.93
C LYS A 6 13.41 18.82 -1.06
N ASP A 7 14.07 19.95 -0.91
CA ASP A 7 15.52 20.09 -1.07
C ASP A 7 16.29 19.88 0.24
N PHE A 8 15.61 19.54 1.34
CA PHE A 8 16.29 19.22 2.60
C PHE A 8 17.08 17.93 2.50
N GLU A 9 18.32 17.98 2.99
CA GLU A 9 19.21 16.81 3.04
C GLU A 9 18.55 15.65 3.80
N GLY A 10 18.61 14.45 3.20
CA GLY A 10 18.01 13.24 3.75
C GLY A 10 16.52 13.04 3.42
N PHE A 11 15.88 13.98 2.72
CA PHE A 11 14.52 13.82 2.21
C PHE A 11 14.54 13.28 0.77
N THR A 12 13.88 12.14 0.54
CA THR A 12 13.76 11.53 -0.79
C THR A 12 12.34 10.98 -0.98
N PHE A 13 12.02 10.51 -2.19
CA PHE A 13 10.74 9.90 -2.50
C PHE A 13 10.93 8.67 -3.39
N SER A 14 9.98 7.74 -3.33
CA SER A 14 9.97 6.57 -4.21
C SER A 14 9.59 6.93 -5.65
N GLU A 15 9.73 5.96 -6.55
CA GLU A 15 9.03 6.00 -7.83
C GLU A 15 7.51 6.13 -7.62
N PRO A 16 6.79 6.88 -8.49
CA PRO A 16 5.35 7.02 -8.40
C PRO A 16 4.60 5.68 -8.56
N TYR A 17 3.53 5.50 -7.79
CA TYR A 17 2.65 4.34 -7.92
C TYR A 17 1.82 4.39 -9.21
N ASP A 18 1.75 3.24 -9.91
CA ASP A 18 0.78 3.03 -11.01
C ASP A 18 -0.62 2.79 -10.43
N LYS A 19 -1.47 3.80 -10.52
CA LYS A 19 -2.82 3.82 -9.93
C LYS A 19 -3.89 3.40 -10.92
N LEU A 20 -4.98 2.85 -10.39
CA LEU A 20 -6.21 2.58 -11.13
C LEU A 20 -6.77 3.85 -11.80
N GLY A 21 -6.92 4.93 -11.04
CA GLY A 21 -7.51 6.19 -11.46
C GLY A 21 -6.69 7.39 -11.00
N ILE A 22 -7.15 8.60 -11.34
CA ILE A 22 -6.52 9.89 -11.05
C ILE A 22 -5.02 9.90 -11.40
N ARG A 23 -4.67 9.30 -12.55
CA ARG A 23 -3.29 8.98 -12.94
C ARG A 23 -2.43 10.21 -13.24
N SER A 24 -3.05 11.37 -13.45
CA SER A 24 -2.36 12.66 -13.56
C SER A 24 -1.80 13.19 -12.24
N SER A 25 -2.34 12.72 -11.11
CA SER A 25 -1.82 13.05 -9.78
C SER A 25 -0.66 12.11 -9.43
N VAL A 26 0.47 12.66 -9.02
CA VAL A 26 1.63 11.87 -8.58
C VAL A 26 1.38 11.37 -7.16
N THR A 27 1.66 10.10 -6.90
CA THR A 27 1.56 9.51 -5.56
C THR A 27 2.78 8.64 -5.36
N ALA A 28 3.57 8.95 -4.35
CA ALA A 28 4.81 8.27 -4.02
C ALA A 28 4.95 8.14 -2.50
N GLU A 29 5.80 7.23 -2.07
CA GLU A 29 6.25 7.17 -0.69
C GLU A 29 7.23 8.31 -0.40
N LEU A 30 7.15 8.89 0.79
CA LEU A 30 8.08 9.92 1.26
C LEU A 30 9.05 9.30 2.27
N HIS A 31 10.35 9.47 2.05
CA HIS A 31 11.41 8.95 2.91
C HIS A 31 12.08 10.09 3.66
N PHE A 32 12.19 9.95 4.98
CA PHE A 32 12.81 10.93 5.86
C PHE A 32 13.99 10.28 6.59
N ASN A 33 15.21 10.43 6.07
CA ASN A 33 16.42 9.90 6.70
C ASN A 33 17.19 11.03 7.40
N ASN A 34 17.05 11.14 8.73
CA ASN A 34 17.74 12.15 9.55
C ASN A 34 17.59 13.59 9.04
N VAL A 35 16.42 13.90 8.45
CA VAL A 35 16.10 15.24 7.91
C VAL A 35 16.13 16.28 9.03
N LYS A 36 16.99 17.29 8.91
CA LYS A 36 17.07 18.41 9.85
C LYS A 36 16.04 19.47 9.49
N VAL A 37 14.99 19.59 10.31
CA VAL A 37 13.92 20.58 10.12
C VAL A 37 14.14 21.77 11.07
N PRO A 38 14.20 23.02 10.57
CA PRO A 38 14.32 24.20 11.41
C PRO A 38 13.13 24.38 12.36
N LYS A 39 13.33 25.04 13.51
CA LYS A 39 12.26 25.21 14.53
C LYS A 39 11.11 26.05 14.01
N GLU A 40 11.41 27.04 13.19
CA GLU A 40 10.49 27.93 12.50
C GLU A 40 9.55 27.21 11.51
N ASN A 41 9.90 25.99 11.08
CA ASN A 41 9.06 25.17 10.22
C ASN A 41 7.99 24.38 11.00
N LEU A 42 7.92 24.52 12.32
CA LEU A 42 6.81 24.00 13.11
C LEU A 42 5.55 24.81 12.82
N LEU A 43 4.59 24.18 12.15
CA LEU A 43 3.27 24.76 11.89
C LEU A 43 2.38 24.58 13.14
N GLY A 44 2.11 25.70 13.79
CA GLY A 44 1.33 25.78 15.03
C GLY A 44 2.10 25.28 16.26
N GLU A 45 1.37 24.82 17.26
CA GLU A 45 1.96 24.32 18.51
C GLU A 45 2.43 22.85 18.44
N GLU A 46 3.51 22.54 19.18
CA GLU A 46 3.98 21.17 19.41
C GLU A 46 2.88 20.32 20.09
N GLY A 47 2.79 19.04 19.71
CA GLY A 47 1.78 18.11 20.23
C GLY A 47 0.35 18.31 19.69
N LYS A 48 0.08 19.35 18.91
CA LYS A 48 -1.26 19.62 18.34
C LYS A 48 -1.48 19.08 16.92
N GLY A 49 -0.53 18.32 16.37
CA GLY A 49 -0.56 17.84 14.98
C GLY A 49 -1.86 17.12 14.57
N PHE A 50 -2.38 16.25 15.43
CA PHE A 50 -3.64 15.54 15.16
C PHE A 50 -4.84 16.49 15.03
N LYS A 51 -4.94 17.49 15.92
CA LYS A 51 -6.03 18.48 15.88
C LYS A 51 -6.00 19.25 14.56
N TYR A 52 -4.82 19.72 14.15
CA TYR A 52 -4.67 20.44 12.89
C TYR A 52 -4.98 19.56 11.68
N ALA A 53 -4.52 18.30 11.67
CA ALA A 53 -4.83 17.35 10.61
C ALA A 53 -6.34 17.12 10.47
N MET A 54 -7.06 16.96 11.59
CA MET A 54 -8.52 16.81 11.57
C MET A 54 -9.24 18.05 11.04
N MET A 55 -8.80 19.26 11.44
CA MET A 55 -9.37 20.52 10.93
C MET A 55 -9.16 20.66 9.41
N ILE A 56 -7.98 20.30 8.90
CA ILE A 56 -7.68 20.34 7.47
C ILE A 56 -8.55 19.32 6.72
N LEU A 57 -8.65 18.10 7.23
CA LEU A 57 -9.45 17.03 6.62
C LEU A 57 -10.94 17.34 6.59
N ASP A 58 -11.50 17.98 7.63
CA ASP A 58 -12.90 18.40 7.60
C ASP A 58 -13.16 19.36 6.42
N GLY A 59 -12.26 20.31 6.18
CA GLY A 59 -12.31 21.19 5.01
C GLY A 59 -12.07 20.46 3.68
N GLY A 60 -11.12 19.53 3.65
CA GLY A 60 -10.74 18.75 2.47
C GLY A 60 -11.84 17.80 2.00
N ARG A 61 -12.62 17.22 2.92
CA ARG A 61 -13.79 16.37 2.61
C ARG A 61 -14.85 17.05 1.76
N ILE A 62 -15.06 18.36 1.93
CA ILE A 62 -15.95 19.13 1.04
C ILE A 62 -15.39 19.16 -0.38
N GLY A 63 -14.06 19.31 -0.52
CA GLY A 63 -13.35 19.24 -1.80
C GLY A 63 -13.47 17.86 -2.45
N ILE A 64 -13.26 16.78 -1.69
CA ILE A 64 -13.43 15.41 -2.18
C ILE A 64 -14.88 15.12 -2.61
N ALA A 65 -15.87 15.58 -1.83
CA ALA A 65 -17.27 15.46 -2.19
C ALA A 65 -17.57 16.20 -3.51
N SER A 66 -16.99 17.39 -3.69
CA SER A 66 -17.13 18.19 -4.91
C SER A 66 -16.46 17.51 -6.12
N GLN A 67 -15.30 16.89 -5.93
CA GLN A 67 -14.64 16.10 -6.96
C GLN A 67 -15.50 14.89 -7.37
N ALA A 68 -16.03 14.15 -6.40
CA ALA A 68 -16.91 13.01 -6.68
C ALA A 68 -18.17 13.45 -7.45
N LEU A 69 -18.77 14.59 -7.06
CA LEU A 69 -19.89 15.20 -7.79
C LEU A 69 -19.51 15.52 -9.25
N GLY A 70 -18.34 16.11 -9.48
CA GLY A 70 -17.87 16.45 -10.84
C GLY A 70 -17.66 15.22 -11.72
N ILE A 71 -17.01 14.17 -11.18
CA ILE A 71 -16.81 12.90 -11.89
C ILE A 71 -18.17 12.28 -12.27
N ALA A 72 -19.11 12.23 -11.33
CA ALA A 72 -20.43 11.67 -11.55
C ALA A 72 -21.26 12.49 -12.56
N GLN A 73 -21.14 13.83 -12.51
CA GLN A 73 -21.82 14.73 -13.44
C GLN A 73 -21.32 14.52 -14.87
N GLY A 74 -20.00 14.45 -15.07
CA GLY A 74 -19.41 14.15 -16.38
C GLY A 74 -19.89 12.81 -16.93
N ALA A 75 -19.92 11.77 -16.09
CA ALA A 75 -20.42 10.46 -16.49
C ALA A 75 -21.91 10.46 -16.87
N TYR A 76 -22.75 11.17 -16.12
CA TYR A 76 -24.16 11.35 -16.44
C TYR A 76 -24.36 12.06 -17.77
N GLU A 77 -23.63 13.15 -18.01
CA GLU A 77 -23.75 13.94 -19.24
C GLU A 77 -23.30 13.14 -20.47
N SER A 78 -22.17 12.43 -20.37
CA SER A 78 -21.69 11.53 -21.42
C SER A 78 -22.69 10.40 -21.69
N ALA A 79 -23.23 9.74 -20.65
CA ALA A 79 -24.22 8.67 -20.81
C ALA A 79 -25.53 9.15 -21.43
N LYS A 80 -26.01 10.34 -21.04
CA LYS A 80 -27.21 10.95 -21.62
C LYS A 80 -26.98 11.26 -23.10
N ASP A 81 -25.87 11.89 -23.44
CA ASP A 81 -25.53 12.25 -24.83
C ASP A 81 -25.39 11.01 -25.71
N TYR A 82 -24.59 10.03 -25.28
CA TYR A 82 -24.46 8.75 -25.98
C TYR A 82 -25.81 8.06 -26.16
N GLY A 83 -26.62 8.01 -25.10
CA GLY A 83 -27.92 7.36 -25.14
C GLY A 83 -28.92 8.04 -26.08
N LEU A 84 -28.80 9.35 -26.30
CA LEU A 84 -29.65 10.09 -27.25
C LEU A 84 -29.20 9.89 -28.70
N ASN A 85 -27.90 9.71 -28.94
CA ASN A 85 -27.34 9.53 -30.28
C ASN A 85 -27.29 8.06 -30.73
N ARG A 86 -27.31 7.10 -29.80
CA ARG A 86 -27.29 5.67 -30.11
C ARG A 86 -28.71 5.13 -30.33
N GLU A 87 -28.96 4.58 -31.50
CA GLU A 87 -30.24 3.93 -31.81
C GLU A 87 -30.15 2.40 -31.72
N GLN A 88 -31.17 1.80 -31.11
CA GLN A 88 -31.45 0.37 -31.18
C GLN A 88 -32.96 0.15 -31.16
N PHE A 89 -33.43 -0.93 -31.80
CA PHE A 89 -34.86 -1.26 -31.87
C PHE A 89 -35.71 -0.08 -32.38
N GLY A 90 -35.17 0.71 -33.33
CA GLY A 90 -35.87 1.82 -33.98
C GLY A 90 -36.01 3.11 -33.16
N GLN A 91 -35.30 3.27 -32.03
CA GLN A 91 -35.32 4.50 -31.24
C GLN A 91 -33.98 4.74 -30.52
N ALA A 92 -33.75 5.98 -30.10
CA ALA A 92 -32.65 6.32 -29.20
C ALA A 92 -32.72 5.49 -27.90
N ILE A 93 -31.62 4.89 -27.48
CA ILE A 93 -31.60 4.01 -26.30
C ILE A 93 -31.97 4.76 -25.01
N ALA A 94 -31.73 6.08 -24.93
CA ALA A 94 -32.14 6.92 -23.80
C ALA A 94 -33.68 7.06 -23.68
N ARG A 95 -34.44 6.76 -24.74
CA ARG A 95 -35.91 6.78 -24.74
C ARG A 95 -36.53 5.45 -24.33
N MET A 96 -35.73 4.38 -24.27
CA MET A 96 -36.17 3.12 -23.70
C MET A 96 -36.44 3.30 -22.20
N GLN A 97 -37.59 2.84 -21.73
CA GLN A 97 -38.09 3.13 -20.38
C GLN A 97 -37.05 2.85 -19.29
N HIS A 98 -36.39 1.69 -19.33
CA HIS A 98 -35.37 1.30 -18.35
C HIS A 98 -34.20 2.30 -18.29
N ASN A 99 -33.69 2.72 -19.45
CA ASN A 99 -32.58 3.67 -19.53
C ASN A 99 -33.01 5.08 -19.13
N ALA A 100 -34.24 5.48 -19.47
CA ALA A 100 -34.82 6.74 -19.03
C ALA A 100 -34.94 6.82 -17.50
N PHE A 101 -35.35 5.73 -16.84
CA PHE A 101 -35.39 5.63 -15.38
C PHE A 101 -34.01 5.76 -14.77
N ILE A 102 -33.01 5.06 -15.33
CA ILE A 102 -31.61 5.20 -14.90
C ILE A 102 -31.18 6.67 -14.96
N LEU A 103 -31.37 7.34 -16.11
CA LEU A 103 -30.97 8.74 -16.27
C LEU A 103 -31.71 9.68 -15.31
N ALA A 104 -32.98 9.42 -15.00
CA ALA A 104 -33.75 10.20 -14.03
C ALA A 104 -33.23 10.02 -12.59
N ASP A 105 -32.91 8.79 -12.18
CA ASP A 105 -32.31 8.50 -10.88
C ASP A 105 -30.95 9.20 -10.74
N MET A 106 -30.10 9.08 -11.76
CA MET A 106 -28.77 9.72 -11.77
C MET A 106 -28.89 11.24 -11.58
N ALA A 107 -29.79 11.89 -12.32
CA ALA A 107 -30.02 13.34 -12.19
C ALA A 107 -30.48 13.74 -10.78
N THR A 108 -31.35 12.92 -10.17
CA THR A 108 -31.86 13.15 -8.82
C THR A 108 -30.77 13.01 -7.77
N GLU A 109 -29.96 11.95 -7.85
CA GLU A 109 -28.84 11.70 -6.93
C GLU A 109 -27.76 12.79 -7.04
N LEU A 110 -27.47 13.27 -8.25
CA LEU A 110 -26.57 14.42 -8.47
C LEU A 110 -27.08 15.68 -7.79
N LYS A 111 -28.39 15.95 -7.88
CA LYS A 111 -29.01 17.10 -7.20
C LYS A 111 -28.90 16.97 -5.69
N ALA A 112 -29.15 15.79 -5.13
CA ALA A 112 -29.03 15.52 -3.70
C ALA A 112 -27.60 15.73 -3.20
N ALA A 113 -26.59 15.14 -3.88
CA ALA A 113 -25.19 15.31 -3.51
C ALA A 113 -24.77 16.78 -3.54
N ARG A 114 -25.16 17.52 -4.59
CA ARG A 114 -24.86 18.95 -4.72
C ARG A 114 -25.40 19.76 -3.56
N LEU A 115 -26.61 19.46 -3.08
CA LEU A 115 -27.20 20.16 -1.94
C LEU A 115 -26.47 19.85 -0.63
N LEU A 116 -26.09 18.60 -0.38
CA LEU A 116 -25.29 18.24 0.80
C LEU A 116 -23.94 18.96 0.82
N ILE A 117 -23.27 19.03 -0.34
CA ILE A 117 -21.98 19.72 -0.50
C ILE A 117 -22.13 21.22 -0.23
N TYR A 118 -23.15 21.85 -0.82
CA TYR A 118 -23.37 23.29 -0.65
C TYR A 118 -23.80 23.66 0.76
N ASP A 119 -24.55 22.80 1.46
CA ASP A 119 -24.86 23.02 2.88
C ASP A 119 -23.59 23.01 3.74
N ALA A 120 -22.73 22.00 3.57
CA ALA A 120 -21.46 21.91 4.29
C ALA A 120 -20.53 23.10 3.97
N ALA A 121 -20.43 23.49 2.70
CA ALA A 121 -19.63 24.64 2.26
C ALA A 121 -20.16 25.95 2.87
N ARG A 122 -21.47 26.18 2.83
CA ARG A 122 -22.10 27.37 3.41
C ARG A 122 -21.85 27.50 4.91
N LYS A 123 -21.92 26.38 5.65
CA LYS A 123 -21.59 26.35 7.09
C LYS A 123 -20.13 26.71 7.32
N LYS A 124 -19.21 26.16 6.52
CA LYS A 124 -17.78 26.51 6.58
C LYS A 124 -17.55 28.01 6.33
N ASP A 125 -18.17 28.60 5.30
CA ASP A 125 -18.03 30.02 4.99
C ASP A 125 -18.52 30.93 6.12
N LYS A 126 -19.56 30.50 6.83
CA LYS A 126 -20.09 31.19 8.02
C LYS A 126 -19.33 30.88 9.30
N HIS A 127 -18.26 30.09 9.24
CA HIS A 127 -17.49 29.63 10.41
C HIS A 127 -18.34 28.85 11.43
N GLU A 128 -19.44 28.25 10.97
CA GLU A 128 -20.28 27.36 11.77
C GLU A 128 -19.65 25.96 11.84
N PRO A 129 -19.90 25.14 12.88
CA PRO A 129 -19.44 23.76 12.90
C PRO A 129 -19.98 22.95 11.72
N TYR A 130 -19.09 22.43 10.88
CA TYR A 130 -19.45 21.76 9.62
C TYR A 130 -18.90 20.33 9.48
N GLY A 131 -18.13 19.83 10.45
CA GLY A 131 -17.45 18.53 10.34
C GLY A 131 -18.40 17.35 10.08
N LYS A 132 -19.58 17.36 10.72
CA LYS A 132 -20.65 16.37 10.49
C LYS A 132 -21.16 16.43 9.04
N ASP A 133 -21.49 17.62 8.56
CA ASP A 133 -22.07 17.82 7.24
C ASP A 133 -21.06 17.54 6.11
N ALA A 134 -19.78 17.90 6.32
CA ALA A 134 -18.69 17.53 5.41
C ALA A 134 -18.51 16.00 5.31
N ALA A 135 -18.58 15.29 6.43
CA ALA A 135 -18.52 13.82 6.43
C ALA A 135 -19.72 13.19 5.71
N MET A 136 -20.94 13.71 5.94
CA MET A 136 -22.15 13.27 5.23
C MET A 136 -22.05 13.53 3.73
N ALA A 137 -21.60 14.72 3.33
CA ALA A 137 -21.44 15.10 1.94
C ALA A 137 -20.41 14.20 1.23
N LYS A 138 -19.25 13.96 1.84
CA LYS A 138 -18.21 13.10 1.28
C LYS A 138 -18.67 11.65 1.16
N LEU A 139 -19.31 11.12 2.20
CA LEU A 139 -19.86 9.76 2.20
C LEU A 139 -20.86 9.58 1.06
N PHE A 140 -21.89 10.44 1.01
CA PHE A 140 -22.94 10.34 0.01
C PHE A 140 -22.42 10.54 -1.41
N ALA A 141 -21.61 11.59 -1.64
CA ALA A 141 -21.14 11.93 -2.98
C ALA A 141 -20.19 10.85 -3.54
N SER A 142 -19.34 10.24 -2.72
CA SER A 142 -18.42 9.20 -3.18
C SER A 142 -19.11 7.87 -3.47
N ASP A 143 -20.08 7.43 -2.64
CA ASP A 143 -20.90 6.24 -2.93
C ASP A 143 -21.75 6.45 -4.19
N MET A 144 -22.33 7.65 -4.33
CA MET A 144 -23.08 8.07 -5.51
C MET A 144 -22.20 8.06 -6.77
N ALA A 145 -20.98 8.61 -6.71
CA ALA A 145 -20.13 8.71 -7.89
C ALA A 145 -19.73 7.35 -8.48
N GLU A 146 -19.37 6.38 -7.64
CA GLU A 146 -19.05 5.02 -8.10
C GLU A 146 -20.28 4.36 -8.75
N LYS A 147 -21.44 4.46 -8.10
CA LYS A 147 -22.70 3.93 -8.63
C LYS A 147 -23.08 4.56 -9.97
N LEU A 148 -23.01 5.89 -10.09
CA LEU A 148 -23.42 6.60 -11.30
C LEU A 148 -22.47 6.35 -12.47
N THR A 149 -21.16 6.33 -12.21
CA THR A 149 -20.17 6.01 -13.24
C THR A 149 -20.29 4.57 -13.74
N SER A 150 -20.60 3.63 -12.84
CA SER A 150 -20.92 2.25 -13.21
C SER A 150 -22.16 2.15 -14.11
N LYS A 151 -23.25 2.86 -13.76
CA LYS A 151 -24.46 2.93 -14.61
C LYS A 151 -24.18 3.59 -15.97
N ALA A 152 -23.38 4.65 -16.00
CA ALA A 152 -22.97 5.31 -17.23
C ALA A 152 -22.19 4.36 -18.16
N LEU A 153 -21.23 3.61 -17.59
CA LEU A 153 -20.47 2.59 -18.31
C LEU A 153 -21.41 1.52 -18.88
N GLN A 154 -22.40 1.05 -18.10
CA GLN A 154 -23.37 0.07 -18.57
C GLN A 154 -24.25 0.57 -19.72
N LEU A 155 -24.63 1.86 -19.73
CA LEU A 155 -25.39 2.48 -20.82
C LEU A 155 -24.60 2.53 -22.14
N TYR A 156 -23.27 2.64 -22.06
CA TYR A 156 -22.39 2.53 -23.23
C TYR A 156 -22.23 1.08 -23.74
N GLY A 157 -22.62 0.08 -22.94
CA GLY A 157 -22.43 -1.33 -23.27
C GLY A 157 -20.95 -1.67 -23.47
N GLY A 158 -20.64 -2.49 -24.48
CA GLY A 158 -19.26 -2.91 -24.76
C GLY A 158 -18.30 -1.74 -24.98
N SER A 159 -18.75 -0.65 -25.59
CA SER A 159 -17.92 0.55 -25.81
C SER A 159 -17.50 1.22 -24.50
N GLY A 160 -18.32 1.12 -23.44
CA GLY A 160 -18.03 1.72 -22.15
C GLY A 160 -16.86 1.05 -21.42
N PHE A 161 -16.52 -0.19 -21.80
CA PHE A 161 -15.42 -0.94 -21.19
C PHE A 161 -14.07 -0.73 -21.90
N ILE A 162 -14.07 -0.01 -23.03
CA ILE A 162 -12.88 0.21 -23.85
C ILE A 162 -12.11 1.42 -23.28
N LYS A 163 -10.81 1.22 -23.00
CA LYS A 163 -9.90 2.30 -22.59
C LYS A 163 -9.88 3.42 -23.63
N GLY A 164 -9.95 4.66 -23.16
CA GLY A 164 -9.98 5.86 -24.01
C GLY A 164 -11.38 6.47 -24.18
N VAL A 165 -12.44 5.75 -23.80
CA VAL A 165 -13.79 6.33 -23.67
C VAL A 165 -13.92 7.00 -22.30
N ASP A 166 -14.42 8.23 -22.24
CA ASP A 166 -14.42 9.00 -20.99
C ASP A 166 -15.12 8.30 -19.80
N VAL A 167 -16.20 7.54 -20.05
CA VAL A 167 -16.95 6.86 -18.99
C VAL A 167 -16.16 5.79 -18.24
N GLU A 168 -15.23 5.10 -18.91
CA GLU A 168 -14.36 4.13 -18.24
C GLU A 168 -13.39 4.84 -17.28
N ARG A 169 -12.87 5.99 -17.73
CA ARG A 169 -12.00 6.84 -16.91
C ARG A 169 -12.75 7.38 -15.70
N TYR A 170 -13.98 7.87 -15.87
CA TYR A 170 -14.80 8.32 -14.75
C TYR A 170 -15.02 7.21 -13.72
N TYR A 171 -15.27 5.98 -14.17
CA TYR A 171 -15.43 4.83 -13.26
C TYR A 171 -14.15 4.58 -12.44
N ARG A 172 -12.99 4.47 -13.11
CA ARG A 172 -11.69 4.28 -12.45
C ARG A 172 -11.39 5.40 -11.45
N ASP A 173 -11.63 6.65 -11.85
CA ASP A 173 -11.32 7.84 -11.06
C ASP A 173 -12.28 8.00 -9.87
N SER A 174 -13.54 7.57 -9.99
CA SER A 174 -14.54 7.68 -8.90
C SER A 174 -14.14 6.86 -7.68
N LYS A 175 -13.48 5.71 -7.88
CA LYS A 175 -13.26 4.72 -6.81
C LYS A 175 -12.40 5.26 -5.67
N ILE A 176 -11.40 6.09 -5.99
CA ILE A 176 -10.50 6.65 -4.97
C ILE A 176 -11.23 7.58 -4.00
N THR A 177 -12.34 8.19 -4.42
CA THR A 177 -13.12 9.11 -3.59
C THR A 177 -13.75 8.42 -2.38
N GLN A 178 -13.98 7.09 -2.44
CA GLN A 178 -14.45 6.32 -1.29
C GLN A 178 -13.34 5.98 -0.28
N ILE A 179 -12.07 6.16 -0.65
CA ILE A 179 -10.91 5.64 0.09
C ILE A 179 -10.13 6.76 0.81
N TYR A 180 -9.67 7.77 0.08
CA TYR A 180 -8.79 8.79 0.65
C TYR A 180 -9.53 9.89 1.42
N GLU A 181 -8.78 10.67 2.20
CA GLU A 181 -9.31 11.65 3.17
C GLU A 181 -10.32 11.07 4.19
N GLY A 182 -10.17 9.75 4.43
CA GLY A 182 -11.02 8.94 5.28
C GLY A 182 -11.97 8.07 4.46
N THR A 183 -11.92 6.75 4.68
CA THR A 183 -12.79 5.82 3.99
C THR A 183 -14.26 6.07 4.33
N ASN A 184 -15.18 5.54 3.54
CA ASN A 184 -16.61 5.70 3.80
C ASN A 184 -17.03 5.07 5.14
N GLU A 185 -16.36 4.02 5.60
CA GLU A 185 -16.53 3.44 6.94
C GLU A 185 -16.08 4.41 8.03
N ILE A 186 -14.94 5.08 7.84
CA ILE A 186 -14.48 6.13 8.75
C ILE A 186 -15.46 7.31 8.76
N MET A 187 -16.01 7.71 7.62
CA MET A 187 -17.04 8.77 7.58
C MET A 187 -18.27 8.38 8.40
N ARG A 188 -18.70 7.11 8.33
CA ARG A 188 -19.80 6.60 9.18
C ARG A 188 -19.45 6.70 10.67
N LEU A 189 -18.21 6.39 11.07
CA LEU A 189 -17.76 6.57 12.46
C LEU A 189 -17.74 8.05 12.88
N VAL A 190 -17.26 8.94 12.01
CA VAL A 190 -17.26 10.38 12.26
C VAL A 190 -18.70 10.87 12.45
N ILE A 191 -19.60 10.55 11.52
CA ILE A 191 -21.03 10.91 11.61
C ILE A 191 -21.65 10.34 12.89
N SER A 192 -21.40 9.07 13.18
CA SER A 192 -21.87 8.39 14.40
C SER A 192 -21.46 9.16 15.66
N SER A 193 -20.21 9.63 15.73
CA SER A 193 -19.70 10.39 16.88
C SER A 193 -20.38 11.76 17.11
N TYR A 194 -21.08 12.29 16.10
CA TYR A 194 -21.88 13.52 16.21
C TYR A 194 -23.34 13.27 16.57
N ILE A 195 -23.89 12.08 16.26
CA ILE A 195 -25.32 11.78 16.45
C ILE A 195 -25.60 10.87 17.65
N LEU A 196 -24.60 10.09 18.08
CA LEU A 196 -24.70 9.25 19.26
C LEU A 196 -24.05 9.93 20.47
N PRO A 197 -24.59 9.71 21.68
CA PRO A 197 -23.92 10.14 22.91
C PRO A 197 -22.56 9.46 23.02
N ARG A 198 -21.57 10.17 23.56
CA ARG A 198 -20.28 9.57 23.88
C ARG A 198 -20.47 8.60 25.04
N GLU A 199 -20.14 7.34 24.83
CA GLU A 199 -20.01 6.40 25.95
C GLU A 199 -18.93 6.91 26.91
N GLU A 200 -19.20 6.84 28.21
CA GLU A 200 -18.18 7.09 29.22
C GLU A 200 -17.05 6.10 28.99
N LYS A 201 -15.84 6.64 28.76
CA LYS A 201 -14.65 5.80 28.67
C LYS A 201 -14.48 5.12 30.03
N LYS A 202 -14.85 3.86 30.13
CA LYS A 202 -14.35 3.00 31.20
C LYS A 202 -12.83 3.11 31.16
N GLU A 203 -12.22 3.45 32.29
CA GLU A 203 -10.77 3.46 32.42
C GLU A 203 -10.23 2.07 32.11
N VAL A 204 -9.85 1.86 30.86
CA VAL A 204 -9.02 0.73 30.49
C VAL A 204 -7.66 1.04 31.09
N LYS A 205 -7.34 0.42 32.24
CA LYS A 205 -5.97 0.35 32.74
C LYS A 205 -5.09 0.01 31.55
N LYS A 206 -4.17 0.91 31.19
CA LYS A 206 -3.17 0.65 30.16
C LYS A 206 -2.39 -0.59 30.60
N GLU A 207 -2.80 -1.77 30.13
CA GLU A 207 -1.85 -2.88 30.02
C GLU A 207 -0.68 -2.33 29.21
N THR A 208 0.50 -2.43 29.80
CA THR A 208 1.78 -2.22 29.13
C THR A 208 1.71 -2.80 27.73
N VAL A 209 2.00 -1.96 26.73
CA VAL A 209 2.06 -2.33 25.31
C VAL A 209 2.83 -3.64 25.19
N LYS A 210 2.10 -4.75 24.95
CA LYS A 210 2.72 -6.06 24.70
C LYS A 210 3.56 -5.91 23.45
N LYS A 211 4.84 -6.31 23.52
CA LYS A 211 5.78 -6.42 22.39
C LYS A 211 5.04 -6.89 21.14
N ASN A 212 5.23 -6.20 20.01
CA ASN A 212 4.65 -6.54 18.71
C ASN A 212 4.71 -8.06 18.50
N LYS A 213 3.56 -8.73 18.47
CA LYS A 213 3.49 -10.14 18.10
C LYS A 213 3.88 -10.23 16.63
N SER A 214 4.93 -10.99 16.33
CA SER A 214 5.35 -11.33 14.97
C SER A 214 4.15 -11.86 14.16
N GLN A 215 4.06 -11.46 12.89
CA GLN A 215 3.00 -11.83 11.97
C GLN A 215 3.21 -13.22 11.34
N VAL A 216 4.36 -13.84 11.62
CA VAL A 216 4.78 -15.17 11.13
C VAL A 216 5.06 -16.13 12.28
N GLY A 217 4.40 -15.98 13.43
CA GLY A 217 4.59 -16.86 14.60
C GLY A 217 5.72 -16.41 15.54
N GLU A 218 6.02 -17.18 16.59
CA GLU A 218 7.11 -16.84 17.52
C GLU A 218 8.48 -16.90 16.81
N ARG A 219 9.33 -15.90 17.06
CA ARG A 219 10.63 -15.74 16.39
C ARG A 219 11.73 -15.44 17.40
N LYS A 220 12.96 -15.88 17.11
CA LYS A 220 14.12 -15.67 18.00
C LYS A 220 14.57 -14.21 18.10
N LEU A 221 14.35 -13.40 17.06
CA LEU A 221 14.65 -11.95 17.02
C LEU A 221 16.09 -11.61 17.45
N GLN A 222 17.07 -12.46 17.08
CA GLN A 222 18.48 -12.18 17.35
C GLN A 222 19.06 -11.33 16.23
N ILE A 223 19.29 -10.05 16.51
CA ILE A 223 19.77 -9.08 15.52
C ILE A 223 21.25 -8.76 15.78
N PHE A 224 22.09 -9.05 14.81
CA PHE A 224 23.52 -8.76 14.83
C PHE A 224 23.76 -7.37 14.22
N LYS A 225 24.47 -6.52 14.96
CA LYS A 225 24.85 -5.16 14.57
C LYS A 225 26.35 -4.97 14.74
N GLY A 226 26.92 -4.00 14.05
CA GLY A 226 28.35 -3.66 14.12
C GLY A 226 29.07 -4.05 12.84
N ASP A 227 30.31 -4.55 12.97
CA ASP A 227 31.13 -4.98 11.85
C ASP A 227 30.45 -6.11 11.05
N GLU A 228 30.41 -5.96 9.72
CA GLU A 228 29.68 -6.87 8.84
C GLU A 228 30.27 -8.28 8.82
N LYS A 229 31.59 -8.45 8.99
CA LYS A 229 32.24 -9.76 9.05
C LYS A 229 31.95 -10.46 10.38
N GLU A 230 32.02 -9.73 11.48
CA GLU A 230 31.68 -10.27 12.79
C GLU A 230 30.19 -10.68 12.87
N ALA A 231 29.29 -9.86 12.29
CA ALA A 231 27.87 -10.17 12.19
C ALA A 231 27.60 -11.41 11.32
N ALA A 232 28.28 -11.53 10.18
CA ALA A 232 28.20 -12.71 9.31
C ALA A 232 28.65 -13.99 10.04
N LYS A 233 29.79 -13.94 10.73
CA LYS A 233 30.29 -15.06 11.53
C LYS A 233 29.30 -15.52 12.60
N LYS A 234 28.77 -14.58 13.38
CA LYS A 234 27.76 -14.87 14.41
C LYS A 234 26.50 -15.50 13.82
N LEU A 235 26.06 -15.03 12.65
CA LEU A 235 24.92 -15.59 11.94
C LEU A 235 25.18 -17.05 11.51
N VAL A 236 26.34 -17.33 10.92
CA VAL A 236 26.71 -18.70 10.50
C VAL A 236 26.82 -19.65 11.70
N GLU A 237 27.45 -19.21 12.79
CA GLU A 237 27.51 -19.98 14.04
C GLU A 237 26.11 -20.29 14.60
N ALA A 238 25.21 -19.30 14.58
CA ALA A 238 23.84 -19.46 15.05
C ALA A 238 23.01 -20.40 14.16
N LEU A 239 23.23 -20.39 12.84
CA LEU A 239 22.60 -21.32 11.90
C LEU A 239 23.13 -22.75 12.09
N LYS A 240 24.45 -22.92 12.27
CA LYS A 240 25.06 -24.23 12.61
C LYS A 240 24.52 -24.80 13.91
N ALA A 241 24.34 -23.97 14.93
CA ALA A 241 23.74 -24.38 16.20
C ALA A 241 22.28 -24.87 16.05
N GLN A 242 21.59 -24.49 14.97
CA GLN A 242 20.27 -25.04 14.61
C GLN A 242 20.34 -26.28 13.70
N GLY A 243 21.53 -26.77 13.39
CA GLY A 243 21.74 -27.95 12.54
C GLY A 243 21.68 -27.67 11.04
N PHE A 244 21.81 -26.41 10.62
CA PHE A 244 22.00 -26.11 9.19
C PHE A 244 23.41 -26.51 8.76
N ILE A 245 23.48 -27.30 7.69
CA ILE A 245 24.72 -27.72 7.03
C ILE A 245 24.71 -27.09 5.64
N PHE A 246 25.72 -26.27 5.36
CA PHE A 246 25.90 -25.63 4.06
C PHE A 246 26.88 -26.49 3.26
N ASP A 247 26.35 -27.44 2.51
CA ASP A 247 27.15 -28.31 1.65
C ASP A 247 27.03 -27.83 0.20
N LYS A 248 28.15 -27.81 -0.53
CA LYS A 248 28.19 -27.36 -1.92
C LYS A 248 27.47 -28.37 -2.79
N LYS A 249 26.21 -28.09 -3.11
CA LYS A 249 25.43 -28.87 -4.07
C LYS A 249 25.21 -28.04 -5.32
N ASP A 250 25.30 -28.70 -6.48
CA ASP A 250 24.71 -28.19 -7.72
C ASP A 250 23.20 -28.09 -7.49
N ILE A 251 22.74 -26.90 -7.10
CA ILE A 251 21.32 -26.61 -6.96
C ILE A 251 20.82 -25.87 -8.20
N ASP A 252 19.65 -26.30 -8.67
CA ASP A 252 18.86 -25.54 -9.62
C ASP A 252 18.26 -24.31 -8.91
N LEU A 253 18.80 -23.12 -9.21
CA LEU A 253 18.28 -21.86 -8.67
C LEU A 253 16.83 -21.60 -9.09
N GLU A 254 16.41 -22.17 -10.22
CA GLU A 254 15.05 -22.10 -10.74
C GLU A 254 14.21 -23.32 -10.34
N GLY A 255 14.71 -24.15 -9.44
CA GLY A 255 14.01 -25.30 -8.90
C GLY A 255 12.66 -24.95 -8.26
N ASP A 256 11.82 -25.98 -8.08
CA ASP A 256 10.47 -25.83 -7.58
C ASP A 256 10.42 -25.32 -6.13
N ILE A 257 9.77 -24.16 -5.95
CA ILE A 257 9.61 -23.47 -4.66
C ILE A 257 8.80 -24.31 -3.67
N ASP A 258 7.83 -25.10 -4.16
CA ASP A 258 6.90 -25.84 -3.30
C ASP A 258 7.58 -27.04 -2.61
N THR A 259 8.65 -27.58 -3.21
CA THR A 259 9.43 -28.71 -2.68
C THR A 259 10.78 -28.32 -2.08
N ALA A 260 11.27 -27.11 -2.36
CA ALA A 260 12.54 -26.60 -1.86
C ALA A 260 12.62 -26.53 -0.32
N GLN A 261 13.77 -26.93 0.23
CA GLN A 261 14.05 -26.87 1.68
C GLN A 261 14.64 -25.54 2.13
N SER A 262 15.27 -24.79 1.22
CA SER A 262 15.81 -23.46 1.50
C SER A 262 15.60 -22.52 0.31
N ALA A 263 15.41 -21.23 0.58
CA ALA A 263 15.22 -20.21 -0.45
C ALA A 263 15.92 -18.90 -0.04
N VAL A 264 16.50 -18.21 -1.03
CA VAL A 264 17.06 -16.87 -0.88
C VAL A 264 16.19 -15.88 -1.67
N GLY A 265 15.68 -14.87 -0.98
CA GLY A 265 14.78 -13.86 -1.52
C GLY A 265 15.48 -12.53 -1.79
N ALA A 266 15.38 -12.06 -3.03
CA ALA A 266 15.78 -10.70 -3.41
C ALA A 266 14.66 -9.67 -3.21
N GLY A 267 14.94 -8.59 -2.50
CA GLY A 267 14.03 -7.44 -2.33
C GLY A 267 14.45 -6.21 -3.12
N MET A 268 13.64 -5.15 -3.04
CA MET A 268 13.97 -3.86 -3.70
C MET A 268 15.22 -3.21 -3.13
N GLY A 269 15.58 -3.51 -1.87
CA GLY A 269 16.74 -2.96 -1.20
C GLY A 269 18.09 -3.37 -1.81
N ILE A 270 18.12 -4.34 -2.73
CA ILE A 270 19.37 -4.69 -3.43
C ILE A 270 19.71 -3.73 -4.59
N GLY A 271 18.81 -2.82 -4.96
CA GLY A 271 19.14 -1.73 -5.89
C GLY A 271 19.07 -2.08 -7.38
N GLU A 272 20.21 -2.30 -8.03
CA GLU A 272 20.32 -2.54 -9.48
C GLU A 272 20.37 -4.03 -9.83
N GLU A 273 20.02 -4.41 -11.07
CA GLU A 273 19.93 -5.81 -11.50
C GLU A 273 21.26 -6.57 -11.40
N GLN A 274 22.39 -5.89 -11.62
CA GLN A 274 23.73 -6.48 -11.46
C GLN A 274 23.98 -7.05 -10.05
N ASN A 275 23.32 -6.51 -9.03
CA ASN A 275 23.47 -6.96 -7.64
C ASN A 275 22.79 -8.31 -7.39
N LEU A 276 21.94 -8.77 -8.30
CA LEU A 276 21.32 -10.09 -8.24
C LEU A 276 22.35 -11.22 -8.32
N GLU A 277 23.50 -11.01 -8.96
CA GLU A 277 24.56 -12.02 -9.04
C GLU A 277 25.10 -12.42 -7.66
N LEU A 278 25.20 -11.47 -6.72
CA LEU A 278 25.58 -11.77 -5.33
C LEU A 278 24.52 -12.62 -4.62
N ILE A 279 23.24 -12.39 -4.94
CA ILE A 279 22.13 -13.17 -4.35
C ILE A 279 22.10 -14.58 -4.94
N LYS A 280 22.38 -14.73 -6.24
CA LYS A 280 22.54 -16.03 -6.89
C LYS A 280 23.72 -16.80 -6.30
N GLU A 281 24.85 -16.15 -6.04
CA GLU A 281 26.00 -16.79 -5.39
C GLU A 281 25.65 -17.26 -3.98
N LEU A 282 25.04 -16.41 -3.16
CA LEU A 282 24.56 -16.79 -1.83
C LEU A 282 23.61 -17.99 -1.89
N ALA A 283 22.66 -17.98 -2.84
CA ALA A 283 21.71 -19.07 -3.02
C ALA A 283 22.40 -20.39 -3.39
N LYS A 284 23.46 -20.37 -4.21
CA LYS A 284 24.24 -21.57 -4.52
C LYS A 284 24.95 -22.11 -3.28
N GLU A 285 25.63 -21.25 -2.52
CA GLU A 285 26.40 -21.65 -1.33
C GLU A 285 25.49 -22.12 -0.19
N THR A 286 24.24 -21.66 -0.12
CA THR A 286 23.26 -22.14 0.86
C THR A 286 22.39 -23.30 0.35
N GLY A 287 22.63 -23.78 -0.88
CA GLY A 287 21.82 -24.80 -1.53
C GLY A 287 20.33 -24.42 -1.57
N SER A 288 20.04 -23.17 -1.93
CA SER A 288 18.71 -22.56 -1.93
C SER A 288 18.20 -22.20 -3.32
N VAL A 289 16.89 -22.29 -3.52
CA VAL A 289 16.24 -21.75 -4.73
C VAL A 289 16.20 -20.22 -4.66
N LEU A 290 16.27 -19.56 -5.83
CA LEU A 290 16.16 -18.12 -5.94
C LEU A 290 14.69 -17.69 -6.06
N VAL A 291 14.28 -16.77 -5.19
CA VAL A 291 12.96 -16.15 -5.18
C VAL A 291 13.07 -14.63 -4.97
N SER A 292 11.94 -13.93 -4.97
CA SER A 292 11.95 -12.47 -4.72
C SER A 292 10.71 -11.96 -4.00
N SER A 293 10.72 -10.68 -3.65
CA SER A 293 9.51 -9.93 -3.31
C SER A 293 8.72 -9.54 -4.56
N ARG A 294 7.41 -9.33 -4.45
CA ARG A 294 6.57 -8.95 -5.61
C ARG A 294 7.10 -7.74 -6.39
N PRO A 295 7.49 -6.62 -5.76
CA PRO A 295 8.05 -5.48 -6.50
C PRO A 295 9.36 -5.85 -7.21
N ALA A 296 10.20 -6.68 -6.61
CA ALA A 296 11.46 -7.11 -7.23
C ALA A 296 11.23 -7.96 -8.50
N ALA A 297 10.21 -8.83 -8.53
CA ALA A 297 9.85 -9.54 -9.76
C ALA A 297 9.17 -8.64 -10.79
N GLN A 298 8.17 -7.85 -10.39
CA GLN A 298 7.29 -7.15 -11.34
C GLN A 298 7.83 -5.82 -11.85
N VAL A 299 8.63 -5.12 -11.02
CA VAL A 299 9.17 -3.80 -11.37
C VAL A 299 10.61 -3.92 -11.86
N ARG A 300 11.42 -4.73 -11.18
CA ARG A 300 12.85 -4.88 -11.50
C ARG A 300 13.19 -6.08 -12.38
N GLY A 301 12.26 -7.02 -12.57
CA GLY A 301 12.48 -8.19 -13.41
C GLY A 301 13.54 -9.16 -12.89
N TYR A 302 13.93 -9.09 -11.60
CA TYR A 302 15.03 -9.93 -11.06
C TYR A 302 14.79 -11.42 -11.22
N VAL A 303 13.54 -11.84 -11.11
CA VAL A 303 13.12 -13.22 -11.36
C VAL A 303 11.79 -13.19 -12.13
N PRO A 304 11.44 -14.26 -12.84
CA PRO A 304 10.13 -14.43 -13.44
C PRO A 304 8.98 -14.17 -12.45
N SER A 305 7.85 -13.68 -12.96
CA SER A 305 6.71 -13.24 -12.14
C SER A 305 6.03 -14.36 -11.35
N ASP A 306 6.30 -15.62 -11.65
CA ASP A 306 5.81 -16.79 -10.91
C ASP A 306 6.71 -17.19 -9.72
N ARG A 307 7.85 -16.50 -9.52
CA ARG A 307 8.84 -16.81 -8.46
C ARG A 307 8.86 -15.84 -7.27
N PHE A 308 7.93 -14.89 -7.19
CA PHE A 308 7.85 -14.03 -6.00
C PHE A 308 7.04 -14.66 -4.87
N ILE A 309 7.49 -14.43 -3.64
CA ILE A 309 6.83 -14.91 -2.42
C ILE A 309 5.87 -13.83 -1.88
N GLY A 310 4.66 -14.22 -1.54
CA GLY A 310 3.68 -13.35 -0.87
C GLY A 310 2.23 -13.75 -1.09
N LEU A 311 1.31 -12.92 -0.61
CA LEU A 311 -0.15 -13.16 -0.61
C LEU A 311 -0.70 -13.48 -2.00
N SER A 312 -0.19 -12.81 -3.04
CA SER A 312 -0.60 -13.00 -4.44
C SER A 312 0.41 -13.82 -5.26
N GLY A 313 1.41 -14.42 -4.62
CA GLY A 313 2.49 -15.18 -5.25
C GLY A 313 2.58 -16.58 -4.67
N LYS A 314 3.78 -17.18 -4.72
CA LYS A 314 4.05 -18.47 -4.11
C LYS A 314 4.16 -18.32 -2.58
N LYS A 315 3.88 -19.43 -1.87
CA LYS A 315 4.14 -19.56 -0.44
C LYS A 315 5.33 -20.48 -0.26
N PHE A 316 6.26 -20.10 0.60
CA PHE A 316 7.42 -20.92 0.92
C PHE A 316 7.25 -21.51 2.31
N LYS A 317 7.52 -22.82 2.45
CA LYS A 317 7.36 -23.60 3.69
C LYS A 317 8.61 -24.40 4.07
N GLY A 318 9.74 -24.08 3.46
CA GLY A 318 11.00 -24.76 3.73
C GLY A 318 11.57 -24.45 5.11
N LYS A 319 12.72 -25.07 5.40
CA LYS A 319 13.42 -24.94 6.67
C LYS A 319 14.13 -23.59 6.82
N LEU A 320 14.65 -23.03 5.73
CA LEU A 320 15.45 -21.80 5.76
C LEU A 320 14.99 -20.80 4.70
N TYR A 321 14.68 -19.58 5.11
CA TYR A 321 14.44 -18.45 4.21
C TYR A 321 15.40 -17.32 4.52
N ILE A 322 16.21 -16.90 3.55
CA ILE A 322 17.12 -15.74 3.69
C ILE A 322 16.57 -14.58 2.86
N ALA A 323 16.11 -13.54 3.54
CA ALA A 323 15.52 -12.34 2.95
C ALA A 323 16.58 -11.23 2.84
N VAL A 324 17.00 -10.88 1.63
CA VAL A 324 18.02 -9.84 1.38
C VAL A 324 17.36 -8.61 0.75
N GLY A 325 17.44 -7.46 1.44
CA GLY A 325 16.86 -6.21 0.95
C GLY A 325 15.32 -6.19 0.91
N ILE A 326 14.66 -7.08 1.66
CA ILE A 326 13.19 -7.17 1.75
C ILE A 326 12.74 -6.44 3.02
N SER A 327 11.80 -5.49 2.89
CA SER A 327 11.32 -4.66 4.01
C SER A 327 10.37 -5.38 4.97
N GLY A 328 9.77 -6.50 4.55
CA GLY A 328 8.79 -7.24 5.36
C GLY A 328 7.38 -6.67 5.30
N ALA A 329 6.95 -6.17 4.15
CA ALA A 329 5.55 -5.79 3.92
C ALA A 329 4.60 -6.97 4.22
N MET A 330 3.42 -6.69 4.78
CA MET A 330 2.45 -7.72 5.22
C MET A 330 2.14 -8.74 4.11
N GLN A 331 2.04 -8.28 2.86
CA GLN A 331 1.76 -9.14 1.71
C GLN A 331 2.88 -10.17 1.51
N HIS A 332 4.15 -9.79 1.73
CA HIS A 332 5.27 -10.72 1.64
C HIS A 332 5.32 -11.68 2.82
N LEU A 333 5.12 -11.17 4.05
CA LEU A 333 5.13 -11.98 5.28
C LEU A 333 4.12 -13.14 5.24
N ARG A 334 2.94 -12.91 4.64
CA ARG A 334 1.93 -13.97 4.43
C ARG A 334 2.41 -15.12 3.52
N GLY A 335 3.47 -14.92 2.76
CA GLY A 335 4.10 -15.95 1.93
C GLY A 335 5.11 -16.83 2.67
N ILE A 336 5.55 -16.43 3.87
CA ILE A 336 6.59 -17.12 4.65
C ILE A 336 6.14 -17.50 6.07
N THR A 337 4.84 -17.60 6.30
CA THR A 337 4.28 -17.90 7.65
C THR A 337 4.73 -19.25 8.19
N ASP A 338 4.88 -20.24 7.31
CA ASP A 338 5.15 -21.63 7.67
C ASP A 338 6.65 -21.97 7.56
N VAL A 339 7.51 -20.96 7.42
CA VAL A 339 8.97 -21.16 7.33
C VAL A 339 9.54 -21.46 8.72
N GLY A 340 10.43 -22.46 8.75
CA GLY A 340 11.14 -22.86 9.96
C GLY A 340 12.02 -21.73 10.53
N THR A 341 13.05 -21.34 9.80
CA THR A 341 13.99 -20.26 10.18
C THR A 341 14.00 -19.16 9.14
N ILE A 342 13.79 -17.92 9.59
CA ILE A 342 13.88 -16.72 8.75
C ILE A 342 15.13 -15.92 9.11
N VAL A 343 15.96 -15.65 8.11
CA VAL A 343 17.12 -14.75 8.20
C VAL A 343 16.80 -13.47 7.43
N ALA A 344 17.08 -12.31 8.01
CA ALA A 344 16.87 -11.01 7.38
C ALA A 344 18.17 -10.20 7.25
N ILE A 345 18.46 -9.69 6.07
CA ILE A 345 19.59 -8.79 5.81
C ILE A 345 19.02 -7.51 5.21
N ASN A 346 19.13 -6.40 5.92
CA ASN A 346 18.60 -5.11 5.49
C ASN A 346 19.45 -3.97 6.06
N ASN A 347 19.62 -2.89 5.31
CA ASN A 347 20.34 -1.70 5.77
C ASN A 347 19.46 -0.79 6.65
N ASP A 348 18.14 -0.88 6.52
CA ASP A 348 17.17 -0.17 7.35
C ASP A 348 16.84 -0.98 8.62
N GLU A 349 17.38 -0.55 9.76
CA GLU A 349 17.10 -1.16 11.07
C GLU A 349 15.60 -1.20 11.40
N SER A 350 14.83 -0.25 10.88
CA SER A 350 13.39 -0.15 11.14
C SER A 350 12.54 -1.08 10.28
N ALA A 351 13.16 -1.81 9.33
CA ALA A 351 12.47 -2.71 8.42
C ALA A 351 11.65 -3.76 9.19
N ASN A 352 10.37 -3.86 8.85
CA ASN A 352 9.43 -4.75 9.54
C ASN A 352 9.82 -6.24 9.46
N ILE A 353 10.66 -6.63 8.49
CA ILE A 353 11.19 -7.99 8.40
C ILE A 353 11.94 -8.41 9.68
N PHE A 354 12.60 -7.47 10.38
CA PHE A 354 13.34 -7.77 11.62
C PHE A 354 12.41 -8.13 12.79
N ASN A 355 11.16 -7.68 12.77
CA ASN A 355 10.15 -8.11 13.75
C ASN A 355 9.60 -9.52 13.47
N ASN A 356 10.02 -10.12 12.35
CA ASN A 356 9.45 -11.34 11.78
C ASN A 356 10.53 -12.37 11.41
N CYS A 357 11.79 -12.15 11.84
CA CYS A 357 12.91 -13.04 11.58
C CYS A 357 13.44 -13.71 12.84
N ASP A 358 14.06 -14.86 12.69
CA ASP A 358 14.79 -15.54 13.76
C ASP A 358 16.16 -14.89 13.96
N PHE A 359 16.84 -14.60 12.86
CA PHE A 359 18.14 -13.91 12.84
C PHE A 359 18.14 -12.74 11.88
N GLY A 360 18.82 -11.66 12.24
CA GLY A 360 18.94 -10.49 11.37
C GLY A 360 20.34 -9.89 11.38
N ILE A 361 20.76 -9.30 10.26
CA ILE A 361 21.93 -8.42 10.17
C ILE A 361 21.46 -7.07 9.66
N VAL A 362 21.75 -6.01 10.43
CA VAL A 362 21.54 -4.63 9.99
C VAL A 362 22.83 -4.15 9.32
N GLY A 363 22.83 -3.96 8.01
CA GLY A 363 24.02 -3.54 7.27
C GLY A 363 23.82 -3.47 5.76
N ASP A 364 24.80 -2.87 5.08
CA ASP A 364 24.82 -2.82 3.61
C ASP A 364 25.04 -4.21 3.04
N PHE A 365 24.11 -4.67 2.20
CA PHE A 365 24.18 -6.00 1.62
C PHE A 365 25.43 -6.21 0.75
N HIS A 366 26.00 -5.15 0.14
CA HIS A 366 27.26 -5.25 -0.61
C HIS A 366 28.46 -5.65 0.25
N LYS A 367 28.35 -5.50 1.57
CA LYS A 367 29.38 -5.93 2.53
C LYS A 367 28.96 -7.19 3.27
N VAL A 368 27.70 -7.24 3.71
CA VAL A 368 27.17 -8.36 4.49
C VAL A 368 27.10 -9.65 3.67
N VAL A 369 26.60 -9.60 2.42
CA VAL A 369 26.43 -10.81 1.60
C VAL A 369 27.78 -11.45 1.24
N PRO A 370 28.80 -10.70 0.77
CA PRO A 370 30.12 -11.28 0.53
C PRO A 370 30.77 -11.87 1.79
N ALA A 371 30.67 -11.18 2.94
CA ALA A 371 31.18 -11.69 4.20
C ALA A 371 30.47 -12.98 4.64
N LEU A 372 29.14 -13.03 4.45
CA LEU A 372 28.35 -14.23 4.73
C LEU A 372 28.74 -15.40 3.81
N ILE A 373 28.93 -15.15 2.52
CA ILE A 373 29.40 -16.16 1.56
C ILE A 373 30.78 -16.69 1.97
N GLU A 374 31.72 -15.81 2.37
CA GLU A 374 33.06 -16.18 2.84
C GLU A 374 32.98 -17.10 4.06
N GLU A 375 32.18 -16.73 5.07
CA GLU A 375 31.98 -17.52 6.28
C GLU A 375 31.28 -18.86 6.00
N ILE A 376 30.33 -18.91 5.06
CA ILE A 376 29.66 -20.16 4.65
C ILE A 376 30.64 -21.09 3.93
N LYS A 377 31.51 -20.56 3.06
CA LYS A 377 32.52 -21.37 2.34
C LYS A 377 33.58 -21.96 3.28
N ASN A 378 33.85 -21.29 4.40
CA ASN A 378 34.81 -21.72 5.42
C ASN A 378 34.18 -22.59 6.51
N ALA A 379 32.85 -22.73 6.50
CA ALA A 379 32.04 -23.41 7.50
C ALA A 379 31.87 -24.90 7.21
#